data_AF-A0A5B6YPZ0-F1
#
_entry.id   AF-A0A5B6YPZ0-F1
#
_cell.length_a   1.000
_cell.length_b   1.000
_cell.length_c   1.000
_cell.angle_alpha   90.00
_cell.angle_beta   90.00
_cell.angle_gamma   90.00
#
_symmetry.space_group_name_H-M   'P 1'
#
loop_
_entity.id
_entity.type
_entity.pdbx_description
1 polymer ?
#
loop_
_entity_poly.entity_id
_entity_poly.type
_entity_poly.pdbx_seq_one_letter_code
_entity_poly.pdbx_strand_id
1 'polypeptide(L)'
;AWLFLGVPTSSSLLYKEEFEKMAEKNPDNFRVDFAVSREQTNEKGEKMYIQTRMAQYAEELWELLKKDNTYIYMCGLKGMEKGIDEIMVSLAAKDGIDWTEYKRQLKKGGQWNVEVY
;
A
#
# COMPACT_ATOMS: atom_id res chain seq x y z
N ALA A 1 -10.46 -5.47 4.64
CA ALA A 1 -9.94 -4.72 3.49
C ALA A 1 -9.15 -3.52 3.97
N TRP A 2 -8.10 -3.13 3.26
CA TRP A 2 -7.24 -2.01 3.63
C TRP A 2 -6.90 -1.18 2.40
N LEU A 3 -7.28 0.09 2.42
CA LEU A 3 -7.04 1.05 1.35
C LEU A 3 -5.88 1.98 1.71
N PHE A 4 -4.93 2.14 0.80
CA PHE A 4 -3.95 3.22 0.83
C PHE A 4 -4.20 4.16 -0.34
N LEU A 5 -4.40 5.45 -0.10
CA LEU A 5 -4.68 6.44 -1.14
C LEU A 5 -3.68 7.60 -1.06
N GLY A 6 -2.87 7.75 -2.11
CA GLY A 6 -1.89 8.81 -2.24
C GLY A 6 -2.36 9.98 -3.11
N VAL A 7 -2.26 11.21 -2.59
CA VAL A 7 -2.68 12.44 -3.29
C VAL A 7 -1.71 13.59 -3.00
N PRO A 8 -1.69 14.67 -3.81
CA PRO A 8 -0.83 15.82 -3.53
C PRO A 8 -1.29 16.62 -2.31
N THR A 9 -2.58 16.93 -2.20
CA THR A 9 -3.17 17.80 -1.17
C THR A 9 -4.43 17.19 -0.58
N SER A 10 -4.85 17.63 0.61
CA SER A 10 -6.07 17.15 1.26
C SER A 10 -7.33 17.45 0.42
N SER A 11 -7.32 18.55 -0.33
CA SER A 11 -8.39 18.89 -1.29
C SER A 11 -8.50 17.94 -2.47
N SER A 12 -7.47 17.12 -2.73
CA SER A 12 -7.46 16.11 -3.78
C SER A 12 -7.83 14.70 -3.28
N LEU A 13 -8.23 14.56 -2.02
CA LEU A 13 -8.71 13.29 -1.47
C LEU A 13 -10.07 12.92 -2.07
N LEU A 14 -10.03 12.19 -3.18
CA LEU A 14 -11.21 11.70 -3.88
C LEU A 14 -12.05 10.81 -2.94
N TYR A 15 -13.35 11.09 -2.86
CA TYR A 15 -14.33 10.32 -2.09
C TYR A 15 -14.00 10.15 -0.59
N LYS A 16 -13.26 11.11 -0.01
CA LYS A 16 -12.82 11.07 1.39
C LYS A 16 -13.95 10.71 2.36
N GLU A 17 -15.06 11.44 2.30
CA GLU A 17 -16.19 11.24 3.21
C GLU A 17 -16.81 9.85 3.10
N GLU A 18 -16.83 9.27 1.89
CA GLU A 18 -17.39 7.94 1.66
C GLU A 18 -16.50 6.87 2.30
N PHE A 19 -15.18 6.96 2.12
CA PHE A 19 -14.23 6.04 2.75
C PHE A 19 -14.21 6.18 4.27
N GLU A 20 -14.29 7.41 4.80
CA GLU A 20 -14.39 7.65 6.24
C GLU A 20 -15.69 7.05 6.81
N LYS A 21 -16.83 7.24 6.14
CA LYS A 21 -18.11 6.61 6.53
C LYS A 21 -18.03 5.07 6.44
N MET A 22 -17.32 4.51 5.47
CA MET A 22 -17.11 3.06 5.37
C MET A 22 -16.29 2.53 6.55
N ALA A 23 -15.24 3.25 6.95
CA ALA A 23 -14.40 2.90 8.10
C ALA A 23 -15.17 3.01 9.42
N GLU A 24 -15.98 4.05 9.60
CA GLU A 24 -16.84 4.22 10.78
C GLU A 24 -17.86 3.09 10.89
N LYS A 25 -18.48 2.67 9.77
CA LYS A 25 -19.46 1.59 9.75
C LYS A 25 -18.85 0.20 9.92
N ASN A 26 -17.59 0.00 9.55
CA ASN A 26 -16.93 -1.30 9.52
C ASN A 26 -15.50 -1.24 10.11
N PRO A 27 -15.33 -0.80 11.36
CA PRO A 27 -14.01 -0.49 11.91
C PRO A 27 -13.07 -1.70 11.99
N ASP A 28 -13.61 -2.90 12.20
CA ASP A 28 -12.83 -4.14 12.27
C ASP A 28 -12.46 -4.71 10.88
N ASN A 29 -13.20 -4.31 9.85
CA ASN A 29 -13.14 -4.93 8.52
C ASN A 29 -12.65 -3.98 7.42
N PHE A 30 -12.61 -2.67 7.65
CA PHE A 30 -12.15 -1.68 6.69
C PHE A 30 -11.22 -0.66 7.35
N ARG A 31 -9.99 -0.58 6.81
CA ARG A 31 -9.00 0.41 7.17
C ARG A 31 -8.70 1.30 5.97
N VAL A 32 -8.47 2.59 6.21
CA VAL A 32 -8.06 3.55 5.18
C VAL A 32 -6.92 4.41 5.69
N ASP A 33 -5.86 4.50 4.89
CA ASP A 33 -4.69 5.32 5.17
C ASP A 33 -4.46 6.30 4.01
N PHE A 34 -4.51 7.59 4.32
CA PHE A 34 -4.23 8.66 3.37
C PHE A 34 -2.76 9.07 3.41
N ALA A 35 -2.17 9.26 2.22
CA ALA A 35 -0.81 9.74 2.03
C ALA A 35 -0.83 11.07 1.26
N VAL A 36 -0.72 12.20 1.97
CA VAL A 36 -0.86 13.55 1.39
C VAL A 36 0.51 14.19 1.20
N SER A 37 1.10 14.01 0.03
CA SER A 37 2.54 14.24 -0.21
C SER A 37 3.03 15.68 -0.06
N ARG A 38 2.16 16.70 -0.14
CA ARG A 38 2.54 18.11 0.04
C ARG A 38 2.26 18.66 1.44
N GLU A 39 1.58 17.90 2.29
CA GLU A 39 1.10 18.37 3.60
C GLU A 39 1.59 17.48 4.75
N GLN A 40 1.99 16.25 4.45
CA GLN A 40 2.46 15.28 5.42
C GLN A 40 3.89 14.87 5.13
N THR A 41 4.66 14.63 6.19
CA THR A 41 6.01 14.07 6.13
C THR A 41 6.13 12.90 7.09
N ASN A 42 7.07 11.99 6.84
CA ASN A 42 7.46 11.00 7.85
C ASN A 42 8.44 11.62 8.87
N GLU A 43 8.92 10.80 9.80
CA GLU A 43 9.87 11.20 10.85
C GLU A 43 11.21 11.74 10.31
N LYS A 44 11.56 11.39 9.07
CA LYS A 44 12.78 11.85 8.38
C LYS A 44 12.56 13.14 7.58
N GLY A 45 11.35 13.71 7.61
CA GLY A 45 10.99 14.88 6.82
C GLY A 45 10.72 14.57 5.33
N GLU A 46 10.66 13.30 4.95
CA GLU A 46 10.37 12.89 3.57
C GLU A 46 8.87 13.05 3.29
N LYS A 47 8.53 13.46 2.06
CA LYS A 47 7.14 13.61 1.62
C LYS A 47 6.36 12.30 1.79
N MET A 48 5.12 12.40 2.26
CA MET A 48 4.24 11.26 2.47
C MET A 48 3.61 10.77 1.16
N TYR A 49 4.37 10.03 0.36
CA TYR A 49 3.84 9.23 -0.74
C TYR A 49 3.26 7.91 -0.23
N ILE A 50 2.58 7.16 -1.10
CA ILE A 50 1.93 5.89 -0.73
C ILE A 50 2.93 4.90 -0.13
N GLN A 51 4.11 4.75 -0.74
CA GLN A 51 5.17 3.89 -0.24
C GLN A 51 5.68 4.38 1.14
N THR A 52 5.79 5.69 1.34
CA THR A 52 6.19 6.27 2.63
C THR A 52 5.19 5.93 3.74
N ARG A 53 3.88 5.97 3.44
CA ARG A 53 2.82 5.59 4.37
C ARG A 53 2.84 4.08 4.63
N MET A 54 2.95 3.26 3.59
CA MET A 54 3.02 1.80 3.71
C MET A 54 4.22 1.35 4.53
N ALA A 55 5.35 2.06 4.46
CA ALA A 55 6.55 1.76 5.26
C ALA A 55 6.29 1.82 6.78
N GLN A 56 5.30 2.60 7.23
CA GLN A 56 4.91 2.66 8.65
C GLN A 56 4.22 1.37 9.13
N TYR A 57 3.70 0.58 8.19
CA TYR A 57 2.99 -0.67 8.42
C TYR A 57 3.70 -1.87 7.78
N ALA A 58 4.98 -1.72 7.46
CA ALA A 58 5.73 -2.64 6.59
C ALA A 58 5.66 -4.10 7.09
N GLU A 59 5.83 -4.32 8.40
CA GLU A 59 5.77 -5.66 9.01
C GLU A 59 4.35 -6.24 8.98
N GLU A 60 3.33 -5.44 9.28
CA GLU A 60 1.94 -5.90 9.21
C GLU A 60 1.53 -6.27 7.78
N LEU A 61 1.90 -5.43 6.79
CA LEU A 61 1.64 -5.70 5.38
C LEU A 61 2.34 -6.96 4.90
N TRP A 62 3.57 -7.21 5.37
CA TRP A 62 4.31 -8.42 5.05
C TRP A 62 3.65 -9.68 5.62
N GLU A 63 3.25 -9.66 6.89
CA GLU A 63 2.54 -10.77 7.51
C GLU A 63 1.18 -11.04 6.85
N LEU A 64 0.47 -10.00 6.42
CA LEU A 64 -0.74 -10.16 5.63
C LEU A 64 -0.44 -10.81 4.28
N LEU A 65 0.60 -10.35 3.57
CA LEU A 65 0.93 -10.87 2.24
C LEU A 65 1.29 -12.35 2.25
N LYS A 66 1.89 -12.86 3.34
CA LYS A 66 2.19 -14.29 3.51
C LYS A 66 0.96 -15.20 3.60
N LYS A 67 -0.25 -14.64 3.79
CA LYS A 67 -1.49 -15.43 3.87
C LYS A 67 -2.04 -15.71 2.47
N ASP A 68 -2.44 -16.96 2.24
CA ASP A 68 -2.99 -17.41 0.95
C ASP A 68 -4.30 -16.70 0.55
N ASN A 69 -4.99 -16.07 1.49
CA ASN A 69 -6.24 -15.34 1.26
C ASN A 69 -6.04 -13.81 1.15
N THR A 70 -4.80 -13.34 1.02
CA THR A 70 -4.49 -11.93 0.79
C THR A 70 -4.35 -11.64 -0.69
N TYR A 71 -5.01 -10.56 -1.13
CA TYR A 71 -4.98 -10.07 -2.50
C TYR A 71 -4.62 -8.59 -2.51
N ILE A 72 -3.64 -8.24 -3.34
CA ILE A 72 -3.15 -6.88 -3.55
C ILE A 72 -3.66 -6.38 -4.90
N TYR A 73 -4.16 -5.16 -4.88
CA TYR A 73 -4.56 -4.39 -6.06
C TYR A 73 -3.81 -3.06 -6.06
N MET A 74 -3.15 -2.75 -7.17
CA MET A 74 -2.41 -1.52 -7.37
C MET A 74 -2.90 -0.83 -8.63
N CYS A 75 -3.39 0.41 -8.49
CA CYS A 75 -3.88 1.21 -9.60
C CYS A 75 -3.41 2.66 -9.50
N GLY A 76 -3.03 3.26 -10.63
CA GLY A 76 -2.62 4.66 -10.71
C GLY A 76 -1.50 4.92 -11.71
N LEU A 77 -0.66 5.91 -11.41
CA LEU A 77 0.44 6.31 -12.29
C LEU A 77 1.56 5.26 -12.31
N LYS A 78 2.12 4.97 -13.49
CA LYS A 78 3.21 4.00 -13.69
C LYS A 78 4.40 4.14 -12.72
N GLY A 79 4.69 5.36 -12.25
CA GLY A 79 5.78 5.62 -11.31
C GLY A 79 5.59 5.03 -9.90
N MET A 80 4.37 4.62 -9.52
CA MET A 80 4.08 4.17 -8.15
C MET A 80 4.64 2.77 -7.83
N GLU A 81 4.74 1.88 -8.82
CA GLU A 81 5.13 0.48 -8.60
C GLU A 81 6.54 0.36 -8.02
N LYS A 82 7.46 1.20 -8.52
CA LYS A 82 8.87 1.17 -8.11
C LYS A 82 9.05 1.38 -6.60
N GLY A 83 8.38 2.40 -6.03
CA GLY A 83 8.50 2.70 -4.61
C GLY A 83 7.92 1.62 -3.71
N ILE A 84 6.88 0.92 -4.17
CA ILE A 84 6.30 -0.21 -3.43
C ILE A 84 7.24 -1.41 -3.50
N ASP A 85 7.78 -1.75 -4.67
CA ASP A 85 8.73 -2.86 -4.82
C ASP A 85 9.98 -2.69 -3.94
N GLU A 86 10.54 -1.48 -3.83
CA GLU A 86 11.71 -1.21 -2.98
C GLU A 86 11.48 -1.55 -1.50
N ILE A 87 10.27 -1.28 -0.99
CA ILE A 87 9.88 -1.63 0.39
C ILE A 87 9.74 -3.14 0.53
N MET A 88 9.09 -3.79 -0.44
CA MET A 88 8.82 -5.23 -0.38
C MET A 88 10.09 -6.08 -0.50
N VAL A 89 11.08 -5.64 -1.29
CA VAL A 89 12.41 -6.26 -1.36
C VAL A 89 13.06 -6.32 0.03
N SER A 90 13.02 -5.19 0.75
CA SER A 90 13.62 -5.09 2.08
C SER A 90 12.92 -5.99 3.10
N LEU A 91 11.60 -6.13 3.00
CA LEU A 91 10.81 -7.01 3.87
C LEU A 91 11.04 -8.49 3.58
N ALA A 92 10.96 -8.87 2.31
CA ALA A 92 11.18 -10.25 1.87
C ALA A 92 12.59 -10.74 2.26
N ALA A 93 13.60 -9.88 2.12
CA ALA A 93 14.98 -10.20 2.48
C ALA A 93 15.16 -10.54 3.97
N LYS A 94 14.36 -9.95 4.89
CA LYS A 94 14.40 -10.28 6.33
C LYS A 94 14.02 -11.75 6.59
N ASP A 95 13.12 -12.30 5.77
CA ASP A 95 12.67 -13.70 5.85
C ASP A 95 13.46 -14.62 4.91
N GLY A 96 14.54 -14.12 4.29
CA GLY A 96 15.34 -14.89 3.32
C GLY A 96 14.60 -15.21 2.01
N ILE A 97 13.55 -14.45 1.68
CA ILE A 97 12.72 -14.62 0.49
C ILE A 97 13.20 -13.68 -0.61
N ASP A 98 13.36 -14.21 -1.83
CA ASP A 98 13.55 -13.38 -3.03
C ASP A 98 12.22 -12.76 -3.46
N TRP A 99 12.12 -11.43 -3.34
CA TRP A 99 10.89 -10.70 -3.69
C TRP A 99 10.49 -10.89 -5.16
N THR A 100 11.44 -11.01 -6.08
CA THR A 100 11.14 -11.11 -7.51
C THR A 100 10.46 -12.44 -7.84
N GLU A 101 10.96 -13.54 -7.29
CA GLU A 101 10.32 -14.86 -7.37
C GLU A 101 8.97 -14.86 -6.64
N TYR A 102 8.91 -14.32 -5.42
CA TYR A 102 7.68 -14.33 -4.63
C TYR A 102 6.56 -13.52 -5.28
N LYS A 103 6.85 -12.31 -5.78
CA LYS A 103 5.93 -11.49 -6.57
C LYS A 103 5.44 -12.23 -7.83
N ARG A 104 6.30 -13.03 -8.48
CA ARG A 104 5.91 -13.86 -9.64
C ARG A 104 4.90 -14.94 -9.24
N GLN A 105 5.08 -15.57 -8.09
CA GLN A 105 4.16 -16.57 -7.55
C GLN A 105 2.81 -15.92 -7.22
N LEU A 106 2.81 -14.78 -6.53
CA LEU A 106 1.60 -14.01 -6.21
C LEU A 106 0.85 -13.59 -7.49
N LYS A 107 1.57 -13.14 -8.53
CA LYS A 107 0.97 -12.82 -9.84
C LYS A 107 0.32 -14.05 -10.48
N LYS A 108 0.99 -15.21 -10.48
CA LYS A 108 0.40 -16.47 -10.98
C LYS A 108 -0.83 -16.91 -10.19
N GLY A 109 -0.84 -16.69 -8.88
CA GLY A 109 -1.96 -16.97 -7.99
C GLY A 109 -3.11 -15.95 -8.07
N GLY A 110 -2.98 -14.88 -8.87
CA GLY A 110 -3.97 -13.80 -8.94
C GLY A 110 -4.03 -12.92 -7.68
N GLN A 111 -3.04 -13.04 -6.79
CA GLN A 111 -2.95 -12.28 -5.53
C GLN A 111 -2.23 -10.94 -5.71
N TRP A 112 -1.58 -10.71 -6.84
CA TRP A 112 -0.90 -9.45 -7.14
C TRP A 112 -1.37 -8.88 -8.48
N ASN A 113 -2.28 -7.91 -8.42
CA ASN A 113 -2.97 -7.34 -9.57
C ASN A 113 -2.57 -5.87 -9.74
N VAL A 114 -2.03 -5.53 -10.92
CA VAL A 114 -1.50 -4.18 -11.19
C VAL A 114 -2.11 -3.63 -12.47
N GLU A 115 -2.69 -2.43 -12.37
CA GLU A 115 -3.23 -1.66 -13.49
C GLU A 115 -2.70 -0.23 -13.40
N VAL A 116 -1.56 0.03 -14.02
CA VAL A 116 -0.92 1.36 -14.02
C VAL A 116 -0.79 1.92 -15.43
N TYR A 117 -0.90 3.24 -15.55
CA TYR A 117 -0.89 3.98 -16.82
C TYR A 117 0.09 5.17 -16.81
#